data_AF-A0AA35XE12-F1
#
_entry.id   AF-A0AA35XE12-F1
#
_cell.length_a   1.000
_cell.length_b   1.000
_cell.length_c   1.000
_cell.angle_alpha   90.00
_cell.angle_beta   90.00
_cell.angle_gamma   90.00
#
_symmetry.space_group_name_H-M   'P 1'
#
loop_
_entity.id
_entity.type
_entity.pdbx_description
1 polymer ?
#
loop_
_entity_poly.entity_id
_entity_poly.type
_entity_poly.pdbx_seq_one_letter_code
_entity_poly.pdbx_strand_id
1 'polypeptide(L)'
;MFQEHWEGQLTSSSDKGRIAPHVNSLVKLLQSHLSHHRFPEATPILETLALATDRVPGIVWRGGREVLLHSGDYSHALQLYRSFFKVQQWRIETLLETSFFTASHGHLDEAYDCLSSQLQVNPFRSHPLCHGYCGLYQFLLHRQHQTSTTTRIKTELRGIHPIAVTAQEEAAEDSTPHITLALKHLQTVQTIDAQLPDGTGNLDLFVKLLAELLEEQGKIEEALACLVRYCHGHPLRLNPTRFVCDFLREHHPDNTEARLRYLGDLVKLDESCPEVLEFLELSIDKDSPDLPRLFPILLRFLDYPHNATETDGWTLLDTLQRLWPQYVQCTEWKSRQNWWPRIYPQTSNREPN
;
A
#
# COMPACT_ATOMS: atom_id res chain seq x y z
N MET A 1 -23.37 9.53 14.16
CA MET A 1 -22.96 8.69 13.01
C MET A 1 -22.73 7.22 13.39
N PHE A 2 -22.29 6.89 14.60
CA PHE A 2 -22.09 5.51 15.08
C PHE A 2 -23.37 4.74 15.48
N GLN A 3 -24.53 5.37 15.65
CA GLN A 3 -25.75 4.70 16.15
C GLN A 3 -26.62 4.10 15.04
N GLU A 4 -26.79 4.81 13.92
CA GLU A 4 -27.80 4.47 12.90
C GLU A 4 -27.42 3.25 12.04
N HIS A 5 -26.14 2.91 11.94
CA HIS A 5 -25.69 1.73 11.18
C HIS A 5 -25.92 0.39 11.92
N TRP A 6 -26.23 0.43 13.22
CA TRP A 6 -26.23 -0.74 14.11
C TRP A 6 -27.60 -1.40 14.26
N GLU A 7 -28.68 -0.67 13.98
CA GLU A 7 -30.06 -1.16 14.19
C GLU A 7 -30.61 -1.96 12.99
N GLY A 8 -30.02 -1.82 11.80
CA GLY A 8 -30.53 -2.43 10.57
C GLY A 8 -30.25 -3.93 10.35
N GLN A 9 -29.33 -4.55 11.12
CA GLN A 9 -28.83 -5.90 10.81
C GLN A 9 -29.57 -7.06 11.52
N LEU A 10 -30.61 -6.79 12.32
CA LEU A 10 -31.14 -7.77 13.28
C LEU A 10 -32.50 -8.44 12.94
N THR A 11 -33.10 -8.24 11.77
CA THR A 11 -34.45 -8.75 11.45
C THR A 11 -34.47 -9.76 10.28
N SER A 12 -34.39 -11.09 10.49
CA SER A 12 -35.49 -11.99 10.01
C SER A 12 -35.38 -13.43 10.55
N SER A 13 -36.50 -14.12 10.86
CA SER A 13 -36.74 -15.55 11.25
C SER A 13 -37.15 -15.85 12.73
N SER A 14 -37.80 -16.99 12.96
CA SER A 14 -38.86 -17.15 13.98
C SER A 14 -38.46 -17.50 15.43
N ASP A 15 -37.20 -17.84 15.72
CA ASP A 15 -36.71 -18.01 17.11
C ASP A 15 -36.16 -16.71 17.75
N LYS A 16 -36.30 -15.59 17.03
CA LYS A 16 -35.43 -14.41 17.21
C LYS A 16 -35.93 -13.38 18.21
N GLY A 17 -37.16 -13.51 18.71
CA GLY A 17 -37.74 -12.55 19.66
C GLY A 17 -37.11 -12.57 21.07
N ARG A 18 -36.57 -13.72 21.51
CA ARG A 18 -36.03 -13.87 22.88
C ARG A 18 -34.53 -13.60 22.98
N ILE A 19 -33.74 -13.90 21.94
CA ILE A 19 -32.28 -13.76 21.97
C ILE A 19 -31.84 -12.34 21.61
N ALA A 20 -32.55 -11.65 20.71
CA ALA A 20 -32.25 -10.29 20.29
C ALA A 20 -32.07 -9.27 21.43
N PRO A 21 -32.94 -9.21 22.47
CA PRO A 21 -32.74 -8.28 23.58
C PRO A 21 -31.47 -8.56 24.39
N HIS A 22 -31.08 -9.83 24.55
CA HIS A 22 -29.85 -10.21 25.24
C HIS A 22 -28.61 -9.84 24.44
N VAL A 23 -28.60 -10.11 23.14
CA VAL A 23 -27.52 -9.68 22.23
C VAL A 23 -27.37 -8.17 22.25
N ASN A 24 -28.47 -7.41 22.17
CA ASN A 24 -28.44 -5.95 22.25
C ASN A 24 -27.89 -5.44 23.59
N SER A 25 -28.22 -6.11 24.69
CA SER A 25 -27.70 -5.77 26.02
C SER A 25 -26.19 -6.03 26.12
N LEU A 26 -25.72 -7.17 25.59
CA LEU A 26 -24.30 -7.50 25.52
C LEU A 26 -23.52 -6.51 24.63
N VAL A 27 -24.08 -6.11 23.49
CA VAL A 27 -23.46 -5.11 22.60
C VAL A 27 -23.34 -3.76 23.31
N LYS A 28 -24.37 -3.30 24.03
CA LYS A 28 -24.30 -2.07 24.83
C LYS A 28 -23.26 -2.15 25.94
N LEU A 29 -23.18 -3.31 26.60
CA LEU A 29 -22.19 -3.55 27.65
C LEU A 29 -20.76 -3.53 27.08
N LEU A 30 -20.55 -4.18 25.93
CA LEU A 30 -19.29 -4.16 25.20
C LEU A 30 -18.88 -2.72 24.83
N GLN A 31 -19.78 -1.93 24.25
CA GLN A 31 -19.53 -0.52 23.92
C GLN A 31 -19.12 0.29 25.15
N SER A 32 -19.80 0.07 26.29
CA SER A 32 -19.45 0.70 27.56
C SER A 32 -18.04 0.30 28.02
N HIS A 33 -17.67 -0.98 27.95
CA HIS A 33 -16.34 -1.42 28.36
C HIS A 33 -15.24 -0.89 27.43
N LEU A 34 -15.45 -0.92 26.12
CA LEU A 34 -14.51 -0.36 25.14
C LEU A 34 -14.30 1.15 25.33
N SER A 35 -15.38 1.93 25.52
CA SER A 35 -15.29 3.39 25.72
C SER A 35 -14.59 3.80 27.03
N HIS A 36 -14.51 2.90 28.00
CA HIS A 36 -13.79 3.12 29.27
C HIS A 36 -12.45 2.36 29.33
N HIS A 37 -11.95 1.85 28.20
CA HIS A 37 -10.70 1.08 28.12
C HIS A 37 -10.63 -0.14 29.06
N ARG A 38 -11.79 -0.75 29.36
CA ARG A 38 -11.93 -1.95 30.20
C ARG A 38 -11.84 -3.20 29.32
N PHE A 39 -10.67 -3.43 28.73
CA PHE A 39 -10.44 -4.49 27.76
C PHE A 39 -10.57 -5.91 28.33
N PRO A 40 -10.05 -6.23 29.54
CA PRO A 40 -10.22 -7.56 30.14
C PRO A 40 -11.69 -7.96 30.31
N GLU A 41 -12.55 -7.00 30.68
CA GLU A 41 -13.98 -7.21 30.85
C GLU A 41 -14.73 -7.28 29.52
N ALA A 42 -14.21 -6.64 28.47
CA ALA A 42 -14.77 -6.70 27.12
C ALA A 42 -14.56 -8.07 26.45
N THR A 43 -13.45 -8.76 26.73
CA THR A 43 -13.10 -10.07 26.16
C THR A 43 -14.18 -11.15 26.30
N PRO A 44 -14.66 -11.50 27.51
CA PRO A 44 -15.68 -12.54 27.67
C PRO A 44 -17.01 -12.19 26.98
N ILE A 45 -17.32 -10.89 26.87
CA ILE A 45 -18.50 -10.41 26.14
C ILE A 45 -18.34 -10.66 24.64
N LEU A 46 -17.16 -10.38 24.09
CA LEU A 46 -16.83 -10.65 22.68
C LEU A 46 -16.87 -12.15 22.36
N GLU A 47 -16.29 -12.99 23.22
CA GLU A 47 -16.35 -14.46 23.05
C GLU A 47 -17.80 -14.96 23.07
N THR A 48 -18.61 -14.45 24.01
CA THR A 48 -20.03 -14.80 24.10
C THR A 48 -20.79 -14.36 22.85
N LEU A 49 -20.54 -13.13 22.37
CA LEU A 49 -21.16 -12.62 21.15
C LEU A 49 -20.73 -13.40 19.90
N ALA A 50 -19.45 -13.79 19.80
CA ALA A 50 -18.91 -14.59 18.72
C ALA A 50 -19.57 -15.98 18.63
N LEU A 51 -19.88 -16.58 19.79
CA LEU A 51 -20.57 -17.88 19.87
C LEU A 51 -22.08 -17.76 19.68
N ALA A 52 -22.69 -16.66 20.12
CA ALA A 52 -24.14 -16.52 20.18
C ALA A 52 -24.78 -16.11 18.84
N THR A 53 -24.04 -15.48 17.93
CA THR A 53 -24.67 -14.93 16.72
C THR A 53 -23.73 -14.69 15.54
N ASP A 54 -24.13 -15.20 14.37
CA ASP A 54 -23.53 -14.85 13.07
C ASP A 54 -23.92 -13.45 12.58
N ARG A 55 -24.76 -12.72 13.32
CA ARG A 55 -25.37 -11.43 12.88
C ARG A 55 -24.59 -10.20 13.29
N VAL A 56 -23.64 -10.37 14.21
CA VAL A 56 -22.90 -9.26 14.78
C VAL A 56 -21.39 -9.37 14.50
N PRO A 57 -20.93 -9.97 13.38
CA PRO A 57 -19.52 -10.27 13.21
C PRO A 57 -18.68 -9.01 13.05
N GLY A 58 -19.24 -7.92 12.52
CA GLY A 58 -18.55 -6.64 12.42
C GLY A 58 -18.25 -6.00 13.79
N ILE A 59 -19.10 -6.21 14.80
CA ILE A 59 -18.91 -5.66 16.15
C ILE A 59 -17.96 -6.54 16.94
N VAL A 60 -18.13 -7.86 16.83
CA VAL A 60 -17.19 -8.84 17.39
C VAL A 60 -15.80 -8.60 16.83
N TRP A 61 -15.70 -8.35 15.52
CA TRP A 61 -14.45 -8.05 14.86
C TRP A 61 -13.82 -6.72 15.29
N ARG A 62 -14.55 -5.61 15.16
CA ARG A 62 -14.01 -4.28 15.49
C ARG A 62 -13.71 -4.14 16.99
N GLY A 63 -14.60 -4.66 17.84
CA GLY A 63 -14.38 -4.68 19.29
C GLY A 63 -13.25 -5.62 19.68
N GLY A 64 -13.15 -6.78 19.03
CA GLY A 64 -12.04 -7.73 19.19
C GLY A 64 -10.70 -7.08 18.85
N ARG A 65 -10.59 -6.47 17.67
CA ARG A 65 -9.37 -5.76 17.25
C ARG A 65 -8.94 -4.69 18.25
N GLU A 66 -9.88 -3.91 18.79
CA GLU A 66 -9.58 -2.89 19.80
C GLU A 66 -9.07 -3.50 21.12
N VAL A 67 -9.72 -4.57 21.60
CA VAL A 67 -9.26 -5.32 22.78
C VAL A 67 -7.86 -5.88 22.55
N LEU A 68 -7.59 -6.39 21.35
CA LEU A 68 -6.32 -7.04 20.98
C LEU A 68 -5.16 -6.06 20.87
N LEU A 69 -5.39 -4.89 20.28
CA LEU A 69 -4.38 -3.82 20.19
C LEU A 69 -3.94 -3.32 21.57
N HIS A 70 -4.79 -3.48 22.57
CA HIS A 70 -4.55 -3.00 23.93
C HIS A 70 -4.35 -4.12 24.97
N SER A 71 -4.49 -5.38 24.58
CA SER A 71 -4.12 -6.52 25.41
C SER A 71 -2.62 -6.76 25.28
N GLY A 72 -1.86 -6.52 26.35
CA GLY A 72 -0.43 -6.82 26.38
C GLY A 72 -0.09 -8.32 26.45
N ASP A 73 -1.09 -9.19 26.49
CA ASP A 73 -0.91 -10.64 26.60
C ASP A 73 -1.20 -11.34 25.26
N TYR A 74 -0.12 -11.73 24.59
CA TYR A 74 -0.09 -12.47 23.34
C TYR A 74 -0.97 -13.74 23.37
N SER A 75 -0.95 -14.49 24.48
CA SER A 75 -1.63 -15.77 24.61
C SER A 75 -3.16 -15.63 24.64
N HIS A 76 -3.64 -14.64 25.40
CA HIS A 76 -5.06 -14.31 25.48
C HIS A 76 -5.57 -13.75 24.14
N ALA A 77 -4.76 -12.94 23.47
CA ALA A 77 -5.08 -12.39 22.16
C ALA A 77 -5.27 -13.50 21.10
N LEU A 78 -4.34 -14.45 21.05
CA LEU A 78 -4.44 -15.62 20.17
C LEU A 78 -5.69 -16.48 20.46
N GLN A 79 -6.02 -16.69 21.73
CA GLN A 79 -7.21 -17.45 22.11
C GLN A 79 -8.49 -16.77 21.61
N LEU A 80 -8.57 -15.45 21.70
CA LEU A 80 -9.68 -14.67 21.18
C LEU A 80 -9.78 -14.78 19.66
N TYR A 81 -8.67 -14.65 18.93
CA TYR A 81 -8.63 -14.87 17.47
C TYR A 81 -9.10 -16.28 17.08
N ARG A 82 -8.63 -17.32 17.78
CA ARG A 82 -9.08 -18.71 17.57
C ARG A 82 -10.58 -18.88 17.79
N SER A 83 -11.19 -18.11 18.69
CA SER A 83 -12.64 -18.10 18.87
C SER A 83 -13.37 -17.52 17.66
N PHE A 84 -12.81 -16.49 17.01
CA PHE A 84 -13.40 -15.83 15.84
C PHE A 84 -13.33 -16.68 14.57
N PHE A 85 -12.35 -17.58 14.45
CA PHE A 85 -12.29 -18.55 13.33
C PHE A 85 -13.52 -19.45 13.22
N LYS A 86 -14.30 -19.61 14.30
CA LYS A 86 -15.56 -20.36 14.28
C LYS A 86 -16.65 -19.64 13.48
N VAL A 87 -16.53 -18.31 13.32
CA VAL A 87 -17.48 -17.47 12.58
C VAL A 87 -17.11 -17.51 11.09
N GLN A 88 -17.93 -18.16 10.28
CA GLN A 88 -17.60 -18.47 8.88
C GLN A 88 -17.47 -17.24 7.95
N GLN A 89 -18.10 -16.13 8.30
CA GLN A 89 -18.27 -14.99 7.39
C GLN A 89 -17.00 -14.13 7.20
N TRP A 90 -15.99 -14.22 8.09
CA TRP A 90 -14.79 -13.37 8.07
C TRP A 90 -13.51 -14.18 8.25
N ARG A 91 -13.50 -15.42 7.75
CA ARG A 91 -12.39 -16.34 8.00
C ARG A 91 -11.07 -15.85 7.41
N ILE A 92 -11.11 -15.16 6.26
CA ILE A 92 -9.90 -14.61 5.62
C ILE A 92 -9.35 -13.46 6.45
N GLU A 93 -10.18 -12.50 6.81
CA GLU A 93 -9.79 -11.32 7.59
C GLU A 93 -9.27 -11.73 8.96
N THR A 94 -9.97 -12.65 9.62
CA THR A 94 -9.55 -13.21 10.92
C THR A 94 -8.19 -13.89 10.79
N LEU A 95 -7.98 -14.69 9.76
CA LEU A 95 -6.72 -15.37 9.51
C LEU A 95 -5.57 -14.39 9.25
N LEU A 96 -5.80 -13.39 8.41
CA LEU A 96 -4.80 -12.38 8.07
C LEU A 96 -4.40 -11.56 9.30
N GLU A 97 -5.35 -11.06 10.09
CA GLU A 97 -5.02 -10.29 11.31
C GLU A 97 -4.41 -11.16 12.40
N THR A 98 -4.84 -12.42 12.55
CA THR A 98 -4.18 -13.35 13.49
C THR A 98 -2.72 -13.50 13.12
N SER A 99 -2.44 -13.75 11.83
CA SER A 99 -1.06 -13.89 11.36
C SER A 99 -0.26 -12.60 11.49
N PHE A 100 -0.88 -11.44 11.22
CA PHE A 100 -0.23 -10.14 11.33
C PHE A 100 0.08 -9.79 12.78
N PHE A 101 -0.84 -10.05 13.69
CA PHE A 101 -0.65 -9.91 15.13
C PHE A 101 0.49 -10.81 15.62
N THR A 102 0.52 -12.07 15.19
CA THR A 102 1.61 -13.00 15.48
C THR A 102 2.96 -12.50 14.97
N ALA A 103 3.00 -12.02 13.72
CA ALA A 103 4.21 -11.45 13.13
C ALA A 103 4.66 -10.17 13.86
N SER A 104 3.75 -9.29 14.26
CA SER A 104 4.07 -8.03 14.94
C SER A 104 4.68 -8.22 16.34
N HIS A 105 4.47 -9.40 16.94
CA HIS A 105 5.10 -9.82 18.20
C HIS A 105 6.42 -10.59 17.99
N GLY A 106 6.94 -10.65 16.75
CA GLY A 106 8.22 -11.27 16.43
C GLY A 106 8.15 -12.75 16.06
N HIS A 107 6.97 -13.36 16.07
CA HIS A 107 6.79 -14.79 15.81
C HIS A 107 6.51 -15.06 14.31
N LEU A 108 7.48 -14.79 13.43
CA LEU A 108 7.29 -14.88 11.98
C LEU A 108 6.99 -16.30 11.48
N ASP A 109 7.63 -17.33 12.04
CA ASP A 109 7.38 -18.73 11.66
C ASP A 109 5.95 -19.17 12.02
N GLU A 110 5.48 -18.84 13.22
CA GLU A 110 4.09 -19.14 13.63
C GLU A 110 3.08 -18.38 12.75
N ALA A 111 3.38 -17.14 12.37
CA ALA A 111 2.54 -16.36 11.45
C ALA A 111 2.46 -17.03 10.08
N TYR A 112 3.59 -17.49 9.55
CA TYR A 112 3.65 -18.22 8.29
C TYR A 112 2.91 -19.56 8.36
N ASP A 113 3.14 -20.37 9.38
CA ASP A 113 2.49 -21.68 9.58
C ASP A 113 0.97 -21.53 9.72
N CYS A 114 0.54 -20.50 10.45
CA CYS A 114 -0.88 -20.16 10.61
C CYS A 114 -1.54 -19.94 9.23
N LEU A 115 -0.94 -19.13 8.36
CA LEU A 115 -1.47 -18.88 7.01
C LEU A 115 -1.33 -20.10 6.10
N SER A 116 -0.13 -20.66 6.02
CA SER A 116 0.24 -21.67 5.03
C SER A 116 -0.55 -22.97 5.22
N SER A 117 -0.88 -23.33 6.46
CA SER A 117 -1.74 -24.48 6.78
C SER A 117 -3.16 -24.37 6.19
N GLN A 118 -3.66 -23.15 5.96
CA GLN A 118 -5.01 -22.92 5.44
C GLN A 118 -5.06 -22.79 3.92
N LEU A 119 -3.92 -22.61 3.23
CA LEU A 119 -3.86 -22.38 1.78
C LEU A 119 -4.35 -23.55 0.93
N GLN A 120 -4.55 -24.74 1.50
CA GLN A 120 -5.14 -25.88 0.78
C GLN A 120 -6.68 -25.85 0.77
N VAL A 121 -7.29 -24.97 1.57
CA VAL A 121 -8.73 -24.91 1.81
C VAL A 121 -9.32 -23.68 1.11
N ASN A 122 -10.50 -23.83 0.48
CA ASN A 122 -11.25 -22.69 -0.04
C ASN A 122 -11.92 -21.92 1.11
N PRO A 123 -11.94 -20.58 1.10
CA PRO A 123 -11.54 -19.68 0.00
C PRO A 123 -10.05 -19.24 0.00
N PHE A 124 -9.24 -19.70 0.96
CA PHE A 124 -7.85 -19.21 1.13
C PHE A 124 -6.94 -19.54 -0.04
N ARG A 125 -7.12 -20.73 -0.66
CA ARG A 125 -6.32 -21.21 -1.79
C ARG A 125 -6.24 -20.24 -2.97
N SER A 126 -7.31 -19.49 -3.21
CA SER A 126 -7.40 -18.54 -4.32
C SER A 126 -7.34 -17.09 -3.86
N HIS A 127 -7.00 -16.83 -2.60
CA HIS A 127 -7.01 -15.48 -2.05
C HIS A 127 -5.63 -14.82 -2.17
N PRO A 128 -5.48 -13.75 -2.97
CA PRO A 128 -4.16 -13.17 -3.26
C PRO A 128 -3.48 -12.64 -2.00
N LEU A 129 -4.21 -12.04 -1.06
CA LEU A 129 -3.61 -11.56 0.19
C LEU A 129 -3.02 -12.69 1.05
N CYS A 130 -3.64 -13.87 1.09
CA CYS A 130 -3.11 -14.97 1.91
C CYS A 130 -1.75 -15.43 1.35
N HIS A 131 -1.65 -15.54 0.02
CA HIS A 131 -0.37 -15.80 -0.64
C HIS A 131 0.63 -14.65 -0.44
N GLY A 132 0.19 -13.39 -0.57
CA GLY A 132 1.04 -12.22 -0.40
C GLY A 132 1.68 -12.16 0.98
N TYR A 133 0.90 -12.35 2.04
CA TYR A 133 1.42 -12.36 3.41
C TYR A 133 2.30 -13.58 3.70
N CYS A 134 2.00 -14.78 3.17
CA CYS A 134 2.95 -15.90 3.24
C CYS A 134 4.29 -15.56 2.58
N GLY A 135 4.25 -14.92 1.41
CA GLY A 135 5.44 -14.46 0.70
C GLY A 135 6.23 -13.42 1.49
N LEU A 136 5.54 -12.45 2.09
CA LEU A 136 6.13 -11.43 2.95
C LEU A 136 6.80 -12.05 4.19
N TYR A 137 6.16 -12.97 4.90
CA TYR A 137 6.76 -13.58 6.09
C TYR A 137 8.01 -14.38 5.75
N GLN A 138 7.99 -15.14 4.65
CA GLN A 138 9.18 -15.86 4.17
C GLN A 138 10.30 -14.90 3.73
N PHE A 139 9.95 -13.77 3.11
CA PHE A 139 10.92 -12.71 2.82
C PHE A 139 11.52 -12.10 4.10
N LEU A 140 10.70 -11.82 5.12
CA LEU A 140 11.17 -11.27 6.39
C LEU A 140 12.06 -12.27 7.15
N LEU A 141 11.71 -13.56 7.17
CA LEU A 141 12.55 -14.62 7.72
C LEU A 141 13.90 -14.68 7.00
N HIS A 142 13.89 -14.64 5.66
CA HIS A 142 15.12 -14.57 4.88
C HIS A 142 16.01 -13.36 5.28
N ARG A 143 15.41 -12.16 5.41
CA ARG A 143 16.12 -10.96 5.86
C ARG A 143 16.63 -11.09 7.30
N GLN A 144 15.88 -11.72 8.20
CA GLN A 144 16.30 -11.98 9.57
C GLN A 144 17.56 -12.86 9.61
N HIS A 145 17.61 -13.93 8.80
CA HIS A 145 18.82 -14.76 8.68
C HIS A 145 20.02 -14.01 8.10
N GLN A 146 19.80 -13.12 7.12
CA GLN A 146 20.88 -12.27 6.58
C GLN A 146 21.43 -11.27 7.61
N THR A 147 20.57 -10.73 8.47
CA THR A 147 20.94 -9.65 9.42
C THR A 147 21.44 -10.14 10.77
N SER A 148 21.19 -11.40 11.15
CA SER A 148 22.01 -12.08 12.17
C SER A 148 23.50 -12.14 11.78
N THR A 149 23.82 -11.95 10.49
CA THR A 149 25.20 -11.79 9.98
C THR A 149 25.63 -10.32 9.86
N THR A 150 24.68 -9.37 9.79
CA THR A 150 24.95 -7.94 9.61
C THR A 150 23.92 -7.07 10.34
N THR A 151 24.34 -6.42 11.43
CA THR A 151 23.53 -5.55 12.30
C THR A 151 22.84 -4.40 11.55
N ARG A 152 21.57 -4.56 11.18
CA ARG A 152 20.46 -3.55 11.11
C ARG A 152 19.41 -3.95 10.06
N ILE A 153 18.32 -4.61 10.47
CA ILE A 153 17.03 -4.39 9.79
C ILE A 153 16.42 -3.14 10.42
N LYS A 154 16.69 -1.97 9.85
CA LYS A 154 15.80 -0.83 10.01
C LYS A 154 14.81 -0.91 8.84
N THR A 155 13.70 -1.60 9.06
CA THR A 155 12.71 -1.81 7.99
C THR A 155 12.10 -0.47 7.58
N GLU A 156 12.41 -0.02 6.37
CA GLU A 156 11.67 1.03 5.67
C GLU A 156 10.29 0.54 5.18
N LEU A 157 9.51 -0.12 6.05
CA LEU A 157 8.07 -0.26 5.87
C LEU A 157 7.40 1.04 6.35
N ARG A 158 7.67 2.16 5.66
CA ARG A 158 7.04 3.45 5.93
C ARG A 158 5.54 3.36 5.59
N GLY A 159 4.73 2.86 6.52
CA GLY A 159 3.26 2.91 6.40
C GLY A 159 2.49 1.78 7.06
N ILE A 160 3.15 0.67 7.41
CA ILE A 160 2.54 -0.44 8.15
C ILE A 160 3.20 -0.45 9.53
N HIS A 161 2.39 -0.57 10.59
CA HIS A 161 2.87 -0.59 11.99
C HIS A 161 4.19 -1.36 12.12
N PRO A 162 5.18 -0.85 12.88
CA PRO A 162 6.50 -1.45 12.96
C PRO A 162 6.36 -2.90 13.43
N ILE A 163 6.57 -3.85 12.51
CA ILE A 163 6.73 -5.26 12.85
C ILE A 163 8.04 -5.32 13.64
N ALA A 164 7.95 -5.63 14.92
CA ALA A 164 9.11 -5.80 15.76
C ALA A 164 9.79 -7.11 15.34
N VAL A 165 10.79 -7.01 14.46
CA VAL A 165 11.66 -8.14 14.15
C VAL A 165 12.61 -8.31 15.32
N THR A 166 12.21 -9.12 16.30
CA THR A 166 13.11 -9.54 17.38
C THR A 166 14.06 -10.58 16.80
N ALA A 167 15.36 -10.28 16.78
CA ALA A 167 16.37 -11.26 16.43
C ALA A 167 16.35 -12.40 17.47
N GLN A 168 15.75 -13.53 17.14
CA GLN A 168 16.05 -14.78 17.83
C GLN A 168 17.36 -15.32 17.27
N GLU A 169 18.32 -15.60 18.16
CA GLU A 169 19.60 -16.24 17.83
C GLU A 169 19.35 -17.70 17.43
N GLU A 170 18.92 -17.92 16.20
CA GLU A 170 18.91 -19.25 15.59
C GLU A 170 20.15 -19.43 14.72
N ALA A 171 20.70 -20.65 14.76
CA ALA A 171 21.88 -21.01 13.99
C ALA A 171 21.66 -20.69 12.51
N ALA A 172 22.72 -20.28 11.80
CA ALA A 172 22.68 -19.95 10.38
C ALA A 172 22.33 -21.20 9.54
N GLU A 173 21.04 -21.51 9.45
CA GLU A 173 20.49 -22.43 8.45
C GLU A 173 20.56 -21.79 7.06
N ASP A 174 20.59 -22.65 6.05
CA ASP A 174 20.56 -22.23 4.65
C ASP A 174 19.32 -21.37 4.41
N SER A 175 19.52 -20.11 3.98
CA SER A 175 18.43 -19.15 3.75
C SER A 175 17.72 -19.34 2.40
N THR A 176 18.25 -20.22 1.55
CA THR A 176 17.70 -20.62 0.24
C THR A 176 16.24 -21.11 0.25
N PRO A 177 15.78 -21.93 1.21
CA PRO A 177 14.37 -22.33 1.35
C PRO A 177 13.42 -21.12 1.46
N HIS A 178 13.75 -20.12 2.27
CA HIS A 178 12.87 -18.96 2.50
C HIS A 178 12.67 -18.13 1.23
N ILE A 179 13.73 -17.86 0.47
CA ILE A 179 13.61 -17.16 -0.82
C ILE A 179 12.74 -17.94 -1.81
N THR A 180 12.95 -19.26 -1.89
CA THR A 180 12.22 -20.13 -2.82
C THR A 180 10.73 -20.13 -2.51
N LEU A 181 10.37 -20.21 -1.22
CA LEU A 181 8.98 -20.13 -0.77
C LEU A 181 8.38 -18.74 -0.99
N ALA A 182 9.13 -17.68 -0.67
CA ALA A 182 8.69 -16.30 -0.88
C ALA A 182 8.33 -16.06 -2.36
N LEU A 183 9.24 -16.42 -3.28
CA LEU A 183 9.00 -16.32 -4.72
C LEU A 183 7.77 -17.10 -5.15
N LYS A 184 7.64 -18.36 -4.73
CA LYS A 184 6.48 -19.20 -5.08
C LYS A 184 5.16 -18.53 -4.68
N HIS A 185 5.09 -18.01 -3.46
CA HIS A 185 3.88 -17.35 -2.96
C HIS A 185 3.60 -16.05 -3.71
N LEU A 186 4.59 -15.19 -3.91
CA LEU A 186 4.41 -13.90 -4.58
C LEU A 186 4.10 -14.05 -6.08
N GLN A 187 4.69 -15.03 -6.77
CA GLN A 187 4.32 -15.38 -8.15
C GLN A 187 2.86 -15.88 -8.24
N THR A 188 2.40 -16.58 -7.21
CA THR A 188 0.99 -17.00 -7.13
C THR A 188 0.07 -15.79 -6.99
N VAL A 189 0.46 -14.75 -6.22
CA VAL A 189 -0.29 -13.48 -6.14
C VAL A 189 -0.48 -12.87 -7.53
N GLN A 190 0.60 -12.76 -8.30
CA GLN A 190 0.53 -12.19 -9.66
C GLN A 190 -0.36 -13.03 -10.59
N THR A 191 -0.33 -14.35 -10.45
CA THR A 191 -1.16 -15.26 -11.26
C THR A 191 -2.64 -15.10 -10.93
N ILE A 192 -2.98 -14.95 -9.64
CA ILE A 192 -4.35 -14.72 -9.19
C ILE A 192 -4.84 -13.33 -9.61
N ASP A 193 -4.00 -12.30 -9.45
CA ASP A 193 -4.33 -10.91 -9.82
C ASP A 193 -4.73 -10.81 -11.30
N ALA A 194 -4.00 -11.48 -12.20
CA ALA A 194 -4.30 -11.52 -13.62
C ALA A 194 -5.67 -12.17 -13.96
N GLN A 195 -6.27 -12.91 -13.03
CA GLN A 195 -7.58 -13.56 -13.20
C GLN A 195 -8.73 -12.76 -12.56
N LEU A 196 -8.44 -11.73 -11.78
CA LEU A 196 -9.46 -10.94 -11.10
C LEU A 196 -10.04 -9.87 -12.04
N PRO A 197 -11.37 -9.81 -12.20
CA PRO A 197 -11.99 -8.68 -12.88
C PRO A 197 -11.73 -7.40 -12.07
N ASP A 198 -11.38 -6.34 -12.79
CA ASP A 198 -11.19 -4.97 -12.28
C ASP A 198 -10.05 -4.78 -11.28
N GLY A 199 -9.14 -5.75 -11.14
CA GLY A 199 -7.93 -5.59 -10.34
C GLY A 199 -8.20 -5.23 -8.87
N THR A 200 -9.31 -5.69 -8.29
CA THR A 200 -9.92 -5.17 -7.06
C THR A 200 -9.08 -5.15 -5.77
N GLY A 201 -7.87 -5.73 -5.75
CA GLY A 201 -6.94 -5.65 -4.61
C GLY A 201 -5.80 -4.67 -4.83
N ASN A 202 -5.48 -3.85 -3.83
CA ASN A 202 -4.17 -3.20 -3.78
C ASN A 202 -3.12 -4.27 -3.41
N LEU A 203 -2.31 -4.68 -4.38
CA LEU A 203 -1.26 -5.69 -4.24
C LEU A 203 0.13 -5.09 -4.45
N ASP A 204 0.24 -3.76 -4.42
CA ASP A 204 1.44 -2.99 -4.73
C ASP A 204 2.64 -3.50 -3.91
N LEU A 205 2.43 -3.74 -2.62
CA LEU A 205 3.44 -4.26 -1.70
C LEU A 205 4.02 -5.60 -2.18
N PHE A 206 3.16 -6.55 -2.53
CA PHE A 206 3.59 -7.91 -2.88
C PHE A 206 4.29 -7.96 -4.24
N VAL A 207 3.82 -7.14 -5.20
CA VAL A 207 4.46 -7.03 -6.51
C VAL A 207 5.82 -6.36 -6.40
N LYS A 208 5.95 -5.30 -5.59
CA LYS A 208 7.24 -4.67 -5.32
C LYS A 208 8.22 -5.65 -4.68
N LEU A 209 7.79 -6.42 -3.68
CA LEU A 209 8.61 -7.46 -3.05
C LEU A 209 9.03 -8.56 -4.02
N LEU A 210 8.15 -8.96 -4.95
CA LEU A 210 8.51 -9.94 -5.98
C LEU A 210 9.61 -9.41 -6.90
N ALA A 211 9.51 -8.15 -7.34
CA ALA A 211 10.52 -7.52 -8.16
C ALA A 211 11.87 -7.42 -7.43
N GLU A 212 11.86 -7.00 -6.16
CA GLU A 212 13.05 -6.93 -5.30
C GLU A 212 13.72 -8.30 -5.17
N LEU A 213 12.97 -9.37 -4.89
CA LEU A 213 13.52 -10.72 -4.80
C LEU A 213 14.10 -11.24 -6.12
N LEU A 214 13.51 -10.87 -7.26
CA LEU A 214 14.02 -11.23 -8.58
C LEU A 214 15.31 -10.47 -8.88
N GLU A 215 15.38 -9.20 -8.50
CA GLU A 215 16.57 -8.36 -8.60
C GLU A 215 17.74 -8.92 -7.78
N GLU A 216 17.49 -9.33 -6.53
CA GLU A 216 18.49 -9.97 -5.66
C GLU A 216 19.05 -11.27 -6.25
N GLN A 217 18.26 -11.96 -7.09
CA GLN A 217 18.71 -13.14 -7.83
C GLN A 217 19.42 -12.82 -9.14
N GLY A 218 19.63 -11.54 -9.46
CA GLY A 218 20.19 -11.08 -10.73
C GLY A 218 19.25 -11.23 -11.93
N LYS A 219 17.96 -11.48 -11.70
CA LYS A 219 16.94 -11.66 -12.75
C LYS A 219 16.27 -10.33 -13.10
N ILE A 220 17.07 -9.36 -13.49
CA ILE A 220 16.65 -7.96 -13.74
C ILE A 220 15.51 -7.88 -14.76
N GLU A 221 15.62 -8.59 -15.89
CA GLU A 221 14.59 -8.58 -16.94
C GLU A 221 13.26 -9.22 -16.48
N GLU A 222 13.32 -10.26 -15.63
CA GLU A 222 12.12 -10.89 -15.07
C GLU A 222 11.44 -9.95 -14.07
N ALA A 223 12.22 -9.21 -13.27
CA ALA A 223 11.72 -8.19 -12.35
C ALA A 223 11.00 -7.06 -13.13
N LEU A 224 11.64 -6.52 -14.17
CA LEU A 224 11.01 -5.51 -15.03
C LEU A 224 9.73 -6.05 -15.69
N ALA A 225 9.77 -7.26 -16.26
CA ALA A 225 8.59 -7.87 -16.87
C ALA A 225 7.45 -8.12 -15.85
N CYS A 226 7.78 -8.36 -14.58
CA CYS A 226 6.81 -8.46 -13.50
C CYS A 226 6.11 -7.12 -13.26
N LEU A 227 6.87 -6.04 -13.09
CA LEU A 227 6.35 -4.69 -12.85
C LEU A 227 5.53 -4.16 -14.03
N VAL A 228 6.03 -4.32 -15.25
CA VAL A 228 5.34 -3.88 -16.48
C VAL A 228 3.99 -4.58 -16.64
N ARG A 229 3.94 -5.89 -16.39
CA ARG A 229 2.68 -6.65 -16.45
C ARG A 229 1.67 -6.17 -15.43
N TYR A 230 2.11 -5.88 -14.21
CA TYR A 230 1.24 -5.32 -13.17
C TYR A 230 0.76 -3.90 -13.56
N CYS A 231 1.64 -3.05 -14.07
CA CYS A 231 1.27 -1.72 -14.56
C CYS A 231 0.21 -1.77 -15.66
N HIS A 232 0.35 -2.67 -16.64
CA HIS A 232 -0.64 -2.82 -17.72
C HIS A 232 -2.00 -3.36 -17.24
N GLY A 233 -2.01 -4.21 -16.22
CA GLY A 233 -3.25 -4.70 -15.60
C GLY A 233 -4.01 -3.63 -14.81
N HIS A 234 -3.30 -2.58 -14.37
CA HIS A 234 -3.82 -1.55 -13.46
C HIS A 234 -3.52 -0.11 -13.94
N PRO A 235 -3.98 0.30 -15.14
CA PRO A 235 -3.53 1.53 -15.80
C PRO A 235 -3.96 2.83 -15.11
N LEU A 236 -4.90 2.78 -14.18
CA LEU A 236 -5.38 3.96 -13.43
C LEU A 236 -4.66 4.14 -12.08
N ARG A 237 -3.73 3.24 -11.72
CA ARG A 237 -3.01 3.30 -10.46
C ARG A 237 -1.64 3.95 -10.65
N LEU A 238 -1.31 4.88 -9.77
CA LEU A 238 -0.02 5.59 -9.79
C LEU A 238 1.15 4.68 -9.42
N ASN A 239 0.99 3.85 -8.38
CA ASN A 239 2.09 3.06 -7.82
C ASN A 239 2.71 2.05 -8.81
N PRO A 240 1.93 1.26 -9.58
CA PRO A 240 2.50 0.36 -10.58
C PRO A 240 3.36 1.09 -11.61
N THR A 241 2.92 2.26 -12.08
CA THR A 241 3.69 3.04 -13.04
C THR A 241 4.95 3.65 -12.40
N ARG A 242 4.86 4.13 -11.16
CA ARG A 242 6.04 4.56 -10.39
C ARG A 242 7.08 3.46 -10.25
N PHE A 243 6.66 2.24 -9.92
CA PHE A 243 7.59 1.11 -9.79
C PHE A 243 8.35 0.85 -11.09
N VAL A 244 7.67 0.91 -12.24
CA VAL A 244 8.33 0.76 -13.54
C VAL A 244 9.30 1.91 -13.82
N CYS A 245 8.91 3.15 -13.55
CA CYS A 245 9.78 4.32 -13.73
C CYS A 245 11.05 4.23 -12.87
N ASP A 246 10.88 3.92 -11.58
CA ASP A 246 11.99 3.79 -10.63
C ASP A 246 12.95 2.66 -11.07
N PHE A 247 12.40 1.50 -11.45
CA PHE A 247 13.18 0.35 -11.91
C PHE A 247 13.96 0.65 -13.19
N LEU A 248 13.33 1.32 -14.17
CA LEU A 248 14.01 1.75 -15.40
C LEU A 248 15.10 2.78 -15.10
N ARG A 249 14.88 3.69 -14.15
CA ARG A 249 15.87 4.69 -13.74
C ARG A 249 17.13 4.03 -13.17
N GLU A 250 16.95 2.98 -12.38
CA GLU A 250 18.03 2.27 -11.70
C GLU A 250 18.80 1.29 -12.60
N HIS A 251 18.09 0.46 -13.36
CA HIS A 251 18.71 -0.65 -14.11
C HIS A 251 18.82 -0.41 -15.63
N HIS A 252 18.04 0.52 -16.17
CA HIS A 252 18.00 0.80 -17.62
C HIS A 252 18.07 2.31 -17.91
N PRO A 253 19.10 3.03 -17.39
CA PRO A 253 19.16 4.49 -17.49
C PRO A 253 19.17 5.00 -18.93
N ASP A 254 19.72 4.21 -19.86
CA ASP A 254 19.80 4.53 -21.30
C ASP A 254 18.45 4.35 -22.03
N ASN A 255 17.47 3.70 -21.41
CA ASN A 255 16.15 3.47 -22.01
C ASN A 255 15.21 4.66 -21.76
N THR A 256 15.63 5.85 -22.20
CA THR A 256 14.90 7.10 -22.04
C THR A 256 13.52 7.05 -22.70
N GLU A 257 13.38 6.38 -23.85
CA GLU A 257 12.11 6.24 -24.56
C GLU A 257 11.05 5.51 -23.72
N ALA A 258 11.41 4.36 -23.13
CA ALA A 258 10.49 3.65 -22.25
C ALA A 258 10.15 4.45 -21.00
N ARG A 259 11.13 5.14 -20.40
CA ARG A 259 10.91 6.01 -19.24
C ARG A 259 9.94 7.14 -19.56
N LEU A 260 10.15 7.86 -20.65
CA LEU A 260 9.26 8.93 -21.12
C LEU A 260 7.84 8.45 -21.34
N ARG A 261 7.66 7.23 -21.86
CA ARG A 261 6.33 6.63 -22.03
C ARG A 261 5.59 6.50 -20.69
N TYR A 262 6.22 5.88 -19.68
CA TYR A 262 5.58 5.65 -18.38
C TYR A 262 5.43 6.95 -17.56
N LEU A 263 6.42 7.84 -17.61
CA LEU A 263 6.32 9.17 -17.01
C LEU A 263 5.18 9.98 -17.64
N GLY A 264 5.02 9.91 -18.97
CA GLY A 264 3.92 10.56 -19.67
C GLY A 264 2.55 10.02 -19.27
N ASP A 265 2.45 8.73 -18.93
CA ASP A 265 1.22 8.16 -18.39
C ASP A 265 0.96 8.60 -16.94
N LEU A 266 2.00 8.70 -16.09
CA LEU A 266 1.89 9.26 -14.73
C LEU A 266 1.41 10.71 -14.74
N VAL A 267 1.99 11.56 -15.59
CA VAL A 267 1.63 12.98 -15.73
C VAL A 267 0.16 13.16 -16.09
N LYS A 268 -0.42 12.25 -16.89
CA LYS A 268 -1.86 12.28 -17.24
C LYS A 268 -2.75 11.88 -16.06
N LEU A 269 -2.25 11.00 -15.18
CA LEU A 269 -3.00 10.53 -14.01
C LEU A 269 -2.92 11.50 -12.85
N ASP A 270 -1.76 12.12 -12.61
CA ASP A 270 -1.49 13.06 -11.53
C ASP A 270 -0.57 14.19 -11.99
N GLU A 271 -1.16 15.34 -12.29
CA GLU A 271 -0.43 16.54 -12.74
C GLU A 271 0.33 17.25 -11.61
N SER A 272 0.13 16.83 -10.36
CA SER A 272 0.77 17.42 -9.18
C SER A 272 2.03 16.67 -8.74
N CYS A 273 2.28 15.49 -9.32
CA CYS A 273 3.35 14.61 -8.87
C CYS A 273 4.76 15.13 -9.24
N PRO A 274 5.79 14.90 -8.41
CA PRO A 274 7.15 15.36 -8.68
C PRO A 274 7.75 14.75 -9.95
N GLU A 275 7.27 13.58 -10.38
CA GLU A 275 7.66 12.91 -11.62
C GLU A 275 7.33 13.76 -12.88
N VAL A 276 6.47 14.77 -12.78
CA VAL A 276 6.25 15.76 -13.83
C VAL A 276 7.55 16.48 -14.20
N LEU A 277 8.39 16.81 -13.22
CA LEU A 277 9.65 17.53 -13.48
C LEU A 277 10.63 16.66 -14.27
N GLU A 278 10.78 15.39 -13.86
CA GLU A 278 11.61 14.41 -14.59
C GLU A 278 11.11 14.18 -16.01
N PHE A 279 9.79 14.07 -16.21
CA PHE A 279 9.19 13.96 -17.54
C PHE A 279 9.58 15.15 -18.43
N LEU A 280 9.45 16.36 -17.91
CA LEU A 280 9.74 17.59 -18.63
C LEU A 280 11.23 17.69 -18.94
N GLU A 281 12.11 17.42 -17.99
CA GLU A 281 13.57 17.43 -18.17
C GLU A 281 14.02 16.48 -19.29
N LEU A 282 13.49 15.25 -19.30
CA LEU A 282 13.80 14.26 -20.33
C LEU A 282 13.18 14.59 -21.69
N SER A 283 12.11 15.40 -21.71
CA SER A 283 11.41 15.82 -22.93
C SER A 283 11.96 17.11 -23.54
N ILE A 284 12.79 17.86 -22.80
CA ILE A 284 13.39 19.09 -23.30
C ILE A 284 14.52 18.74 -24.27
N ASP A 285 14.25 18.98 -25.54
CA ASP A 285 15.26 19.07 -26.58
C ASP A 285 15.11 20.42 -27.28
N LYS A 286 16.25 21.09 -27.52
CA LYS A 286 16.32 22.46 -28.04
C LYS A 286 15.71 22.58 -29.44
N ASP A 287 15.75 21.49 -30.19
CA ASP A 287 15.24 21.42 -31.56
C ASP A 287 13.88 20.71 -31.65
N SER A 288 13.28 20.37 -30.51
CA SER A 288 12.01 19.64 -30.50
C SER A 288 10.82 20.55 -30.84
N PRO A 289 9.99 20.17 -31.83
CA PRO A 289 8.74 20.87 -32.13
C PRO A 289 7.70 20.74 -31.00
N ASP A 290 7.96 19.91 -29.99
CA ASP A 290 7.07 19.67 -28.86
C ASP A 290 7.31 20.59 -27.66
N LEU A 291 8.35 21.45 -27.68
CA LEU A 291 8.56 22.48 -26.64
C LEU A 291 7.28 23.24 -26.26
N PRO A 292 6.40 23.64 -27.20
CA PRO A 292 5.13 24.27 -26.88
C PRO A 292 4.19 23.47 -25.98
N ARG A 293 4.21 22.15 -26.11
CA ARG A 293 3.32 21.25 -25.39
C ARG A 293 3.77 21.03 -23.95
N LEU A 294 5.04 21.29 -23.65
CA LEU A 294 5.62 21.14 -22.31
C LEU A 294 5.15 22.26 -21.35
N PHE A 295 4.92 23.46 -21.86
CA PHE A 295 4.51 24.60 -21.04
C PHE A 295 3.19 24.36 -20.28
N PRO A 296 2.06 23.98 -20.92
CA PRO A 296 0.82 23.71 -20.19
C PRO A 296 0.94 22.60 -19.13
N ILE A 297 1.87 21.65 -19.31
CA ILE A 297 2.12 20.60 -18.31
C ILE A 297 2.79 21.22 -17.08
N LEU A 298 3.89 21.95 -17.27
CA LEU A 298 4.60 22.61 -16.17
C LEU A 298 3.75 23.63 -15.43
N LEU A 299 2.96 24.43 -16.16
CA LEU A 299 2.08 25.40 -15.51
C LEU A 299 1.03 24.72 -14.65
N ARG A 300 0.42 23.61 -15.12
CA ARG A 300 -0.55 22.86 -14.32
C ARG A 300 0.09 22.31 -13.06
N PHE A 301 1.32 21.80 -13.14
CA PHE A 301 2.09 21.38 -11.97
C PHE A 301 2.30 22.53 -10.98
N LEU A 302 2.73 23.71 -11.44
CA LEU A 302 2.98 24.89 -10.60
C LEU A 302 1.69 25.56 -10.06
N ASP A 303 0.56 25.37 -10.75
CA ASP A 303 -0.76 25.86 -10.33
C ASP A 303 -1.26 25.09 -9.08
N TYR A 304 -0.71 23.91 -8.76
CA TYR A 304 -1.03 23.19 -7.52
C TYR A 304 -0.45 23.90 -6.28
N PRO A 305 -1.25 24.13 -5.21
CA PRO A 305 -0.82 24.93 -4.07
C PRO A 305 0.46 24.45 -3.36
N HIS A 306 0.71 23.14 -3.30
CA HIS A 306 1.91 22.60 -2.67
C HIS A 306 3.17 22.70 -3.56
N ASN A 307 3.00 22.85 -4.88
CA ASN A 307 4.08 22.98 -5.85
C ASN A 307 4.41 24.45 -6.16
N ALA A 308 3.56 25.40 -5.75
CA ALA A 308 3.75 26.82 -6.01
C ALA A 308 5.10 27.35 -5.47
N THR A 309 5.68 26.69 -4.47
CA THR A 309 6.98 27.03 -3.88
C THR A 309 8.13 26.13 -4.35
N GLU A 310 7.89 25.19 -5.27
CA GLU A 310 8.88 24.20 -5.71
C GLU A 310 9.92 24.83 -6.64
N THR A 311 11.17 24.92 -6.19
CA THR A 311 12.22 25.68 -6.90
C THR A 311 12.60 25.06 -8.24
N ASP A 312 12.52 23.75 -8.34
CA ASP A 312 12.94 23.01 -9.54
C ASP A 312 11.95 23.27 -10.68
N GLY A 313 10.65 23.28 -10.39
CA GLY A 313 9.62 23.63 -11.36
C GLY A 313 9.77 25.06 -11.89
N TRP A 314 10.11 26.00 -11.03
CA TRP A 314 10.40 27.39 -11.43
C TRP A 314 11.64 27.52 -12.31
N THR A 315 12.70 26.79 -11.97
CA THR A 315 13.95 26.74 -12.74
C THR A 315 13.71 26.14 -14.14
N LEU A 316 12.85 25.14 -14.22
CA LEU A 316 12.46 24.51 -15.48
C LEU A 316 11.63 25.45 -16.36
N LEU A 317 10.77 26.27 -15.75
CA LEU A 317 9.98 27.27 -16.46
C LEU A 317 10.88 28.32 -17.12
N ASP A 318 11.86 28.84 -16.39
CA ASP A 318 12.84 29.78 -16.94
C ASP A 318 13.65 29.12 -18.07
N THR A 319 14.05 27.86 -17.91
CA THR A 319 14.72 27.10 -18.96
C THR A 319 13.87 27.01 -20.23
N LEU A 320 12.60 26.61 -20.11
CA LEU A 320 11.66 26.54 -21.23
C LEU A 320 11.46 27.92 -21.89
N GLN A 321 11.34 29.00 -21.11
CA GLN A 321 11.20 30.36 -21.64
C GLN A 321 12.40 30.82 -22.45
N ARG A 322 13.63 30.46 -22.04
CA ARG A 322 14.84 30.76 -22.82
C ARG A 322 14.90 29.98 -24.12
N LEU A 323 14.42 28.72 -24.11
CA LEU A 323 14.37 27.87 -25.31
C LEU A 323 13.26 28.29 -26.27
N TRP A 324 12.13 28.79 -25.76
CA TRP A 324 11.03 29.28 -26.59
C TRP A 324 10.47 30.63 -26.11
N PRO A 325 11.17 31.75 -26.41
CA PRO A 325 10.80 33.08 -25.93
C PRO A 325 9.43 33.59 -26.40
N GLN A 326 8.92 33.04 -27.50
CA GLN A 326 7.60 33.39 -28.06
C GLN A 326 6.45 33.01 -27.12
N TYR A 327 6.70 32.11 -26.17
CA TYR A 327 5.72 31.68 -25.18
C TYR A 327 5.09 32.84 -24.39
N VAL A 328 5.82 33.94 -24.17
CA VAL A 328 5.32 35.15 -23.48
C VAL A 328 4.11 35.76 -24.22
N GLN A 329 3.94 35.47 -25.50
CA GLN A 329 2.83 35.97 -26.31
C GLN A 329 1.59 35.07 -26.22
N CYS A 330 1.72 33.85 -25.72
CA CYS A 330 0.63 32.88 -25.58
C CYS A 330 -0.41 33.32 -24.54
N THR A 331 -1.65 32.88 -24.75
CA THR A 331 -2.80 33.21 -23.91
C THR A 331 -2.67 32.69 -22.48
N GLU A 332 -2.07 31.51 -22.34
CA GLU A 332 -1.87 30.76 -21.10
C GLU A 332 -0.89 31.49 -20.17
N TRP A 333 0.11 32.16 -20.74
CA TRP A 333 1.03 33.02 -20.01
C TRP A 333 0.36 34.34 -19.62
N LYS A 334 -0.31 34.99 -20.58
CA LYS A 334 -0.99 36.27 -20.35
C LYS A 334 -2.05 36.21 -19.24
N SER A 335 -2.74 35.08 -19.08
CA SER A 335 -3.72 34.91 -18.00
C SER A 335 -3.08 34.77 -16.62
N ARG A 336 -1.82 34.32 -16.54
CA ARG A 336 -1.14 33.99 -15.27
C ARG A 336 -0.04 34.95 -14.85
N GLN A 337 0.41 35.84 -15.74
CA GLN A 337 1.47 36.83 -15.48
C GLN A 337 1.25 37.70 -14.22
N ASN A 338 -0.01 37.85 -13.78
CA ASN A 338 -0.39 38.70 -12.64
C ASN A 338 -0.61 37.93 -11.34
N TRP A 339 -0.69 36.60 -11.39
CA TRP A 339 -1.07 35.76 -10.23
C TRP A 339 0.12 35.05 -9.61
N TRP A 340 1.23 34.91 -10.34
CA TRP A 340 2.39 34.24 -9.80
C TRP A 340 3.25 35.14 -8.92
N PRO A 341 3.83 34.58 -7.84
CA PRO A 341 4.68 35.33 -6.94
C PRO A 341 5.81 36.03 -7.72
N ARG A 342 6.06 37.31 -7.40
CA ARG A 342 7.22 38.08 -7.89
C ARG A 342 8.55 37.57 -7.28
N ILE A 343 8.73 36.26 -7.16
CA ILE A 343 9.84 35.63 -6.44
C ILE A 343 11.13 35.61 -7.29
N TYR A 344 11.03 35.76 -8.61
CA TYR A 344 12.19 36.06 -9.45
C TYR A 344 12.14 37.50 -9.98
N PRO A 345 13.29 38.21 -9.99
CA PRO A 345 13.34 39.54 -10.53
C PRO A 345 12.95 39.45 -12.00
N GLN A 346 11.92 40.21 -12.39
CA GLN A 346 11.67 40.49 -13.80
C GLN A 346 13.00 40.98 -14.36
N THR A 347 13.62 40.18 -15.23
CA THR A 347 14.76 40.63 -16.02
C THR A 347 14.31 41.92 -16.68
N SER A 348 14.94 43.00 -16.25
CA SER A 348 14.52 44.34 -16.56
C SER A 348 14.66 44.55 -18.07
N ASN A 349 13.56 44.40 -18.81
CA ASN A 349 13.33 45.18 -20.01
C ASN A 349 13.14 46.64 -19.57
N ARG A 350 14.21 47.27 -19.11
CA ARG A 350 14.34 48.72 -19.18
C ARG A 350 14.88 49.00 -20.57
N GLU A 351 13.96 49.35 -21.46
CA GLU A 351 14.33 50.04 -22.70
C GLU A 351 15.21 51.24 -22.34
N PRO A 352 16.32 51.46 -23.06
CA PRO A 352 17.15 52.63 -22.84
C PRO A 352 16.40 53.86 -23.36
N ASN A 353 16.03 54.77 -22.44
CA ASN A 353 15.74 56.16 -22.77
C ASN A 353 17.04 56.96 -22.84
#